data_AF-A0A1Y2G7H8-F1
#
_entry.id   AF-A0A1Y2G7H8-F1
#
_cell.length_a   1.000
_cell.length_b   1.000
_cell.length_c   1.000
_cell.angle_alpha   90.00
_cell.angle_beta   90.00
_cell.angle_gamma   90.00
#
_symmetry.space_group_name_H-M   'P 1'
#
loop_
_entity.id
_entity.type
_entity.pdbx_description
1 polymer ?
#
loop_
_entity_poly.entity_id
_entity_poly.type
_entity_poly.pdbx_seq_one_letter_code
_entity_poly.pdbx_strand_id
1 'polypeptide(L)'
;MPNGIVSVWTHKNILPEVVAIMHSLGCRYVENLVWYKMALNNTNLNRPSPFFRSSKEILLMFKKVYRGDGFDIRHQRTADVIIDFEKPTSCWIKEDYTEPKPEGAYEMMETLLPDARYMPESGRGRLLEIWGKKSQERRPGWFSIHELKRPLQKEESPSQAGTSIKAEPQAGRDDPDGDADSIDEALLEEIANDMAMDL
;
A
#
# COMPACT_ATOMS: atom_id res chain seq x y z
N MET A 1 19.40 5.25 17.84
CA MET A 1 19.12 6.59 17.27
C MET A 1 19.28 7.63 18.36
N PRO A 2 20.12 8.66 18.19
CA PRO A 2 20.37 9.66 19.22
C PRO A 2 19.12 10.53 19.46
N ASN A 3 18.52 11.17 18.47
CA ASN A 3 17.27 11.92 18.63
C ASN A 3 16.50 11.87 17.29
N GLY A 4 15.17 11.69 17.29
CA GLY A 4 14.38 11.69 16.05
C GLY A 4 12.89 11.36 16.23
N ILE A 5 12.18 11.29 15.10
CA ILE A 5 10.78 10.82 15.04
C ILE A 5 10.75 9.45 14.38
N VAL A 6 9.88 8.59 14.89
CA VAL A 6 9.49 7.34 14.25
C VAL A 6 8.01 7.43 13.92
N SER A 7 7.69 7.26 12.65
CA SER A 7 6.32 7.28 12.15
C SER A 7 5.91 5.86 11.73
N VAL A 8 4.77 5.37 12.21
CA VAL A 8 4.30 4.00 11.98
C VAL A 8 2.87 4.02 11.45
N TRP A 9 2.67 3.53 10.23
CA TRP A 9 1.34 3.24 9.71
C TRP A 9 0.73 2.04 10.42
N THR A 10 -0.52 2.17 10.86
CA THR A 10 -1.22 1.15 11.61
C THR A 10 -2.73 1.18 11.36
N HIS A 11 -3.40 0.12 11.82
CA HIS A 11 -4.85 0.00 11.84
C HIS A 11 -5.38 0.10 13.27
N LYS A 12 -6.65 0.47 13.41
CA LYS A 12 -7.31 0.64 14.71
C LYS A 12 -7.17 -0.59 15.62
N ASN A 13 -7.16 -1.78 15.05
CA ASN A 13 -7.19 -3.04 15.80
C ASN A 13 -5.87 -3.40 16.47
N ILE A 14 -4.74 -2.87 15.98
CA ILE A 14 -3.39 -3.16 16.49
C ILE A 14 -2.73 -1.92 17.11
N LEU A 15 -3.50 -0.84 17.28
CA LEU A 15 -3.01 0.43 17.79
C LEU A 15 -2.46 0.31 19.22
N PRO A 16 -3.13 -0.37 20.18
CA PRO A 16 -2.60 -0.53 21.53
C PRO A 16 -1.24 -1.24 21.55
N GLU A 17 -1.06 -2.27 20.72
CA GLU A 17 0.17 -3.06 20.62
C GLU A 17 1.32 -2.21 20.06
N VAL A 18 1.07 -1.44 18.99
CA VAL A 18 2.09 -0.54 18.43
C VAL A 18 2.52 0.51 19.47
N VAL A 19 1.56 1.12 20.18
CA VAL A 19 1.89 2.11 21.22
C VAL A 19 2.69 1.48 22.35
N ALA A 20 2.32 0.27 22.80
CA ALA A 20 3.03 -0.44 23.86
C ALA A 20 4.47 -0.80 23.44
N ILE A 21 4.66 -1.31 22.22
CA ILE A 21 5.99 -1.61 21.66
C ILE A 21 6.82 -0.31 21.60
N MET A 22 6.28 0.76 21.04
CA MET A 22 7.00 2.03 20.90
C MET A 22 7.37 2.63 22.26
N HIS A 23 6.47 2.55 23.24
CA HIS A 23 6.75 2.96 24.62
C HIS A 23 7.89 2.13 25.23
N SER A 24 7.88 0.81 25.06
CA SER A 24 8.96 -0.08 25.53
C SER A 24 10.32 0.24 24.90
N LEU A 25 10.33 0.77 23.67
CA LEU A 25 11.52 1.25 22.98
C LEU A 25 11.97 2.65 23.43
N GLY A 26 11.31 3.24 24.43
CA GLY A 26 11.61 4.59 24.94
C GLY A 26 11.15 5.72 24.03
N CYS A 27 10.19 5.45 23.15
CA CYS A 27 9.59 6.47 22.29
C CYS A 27 8.35 7.05 22.98
N ARG A 28 8.18 8.37 22.92
CA ARG A 28 7.01 9.08 23.43
C ARG A 28 6.06 9.40 22.30
N TYR A 29 4.77 9.13 22.47
CA TYR A 29 3.74 9.54 21.52
C TYR A 29 3.72 11.07 21.38
N VAL A 30 3.53 11.57 20.16
CA VAL A 30 3.47 13.01 19.86
C VAL A 30 2.13 13.34 19.22
N GLU A 31 1.85 12.73 18.07
CA GLU A 31 0.76 13.13 17.18
C GLU A 31 0.35 11.95 16.28
N ASN A 32 -0.78 12.09 15.59
CA ASN A 32 -1.24 11.13 14.61
C ASN A 32 -1.82 11.83 13.39
N LEU A 33 -1.64 11.23 12.23
CA LEU A 33 -2.33 11.59 10.99
C LEU A 33 -3.30 10.47 10.63
N VAL A 34 -4.51 10.83 10.24
CA VAL A 34 -5.55 9.90 9.79
C VAL A 34 -5.66 9.96 8.28
N TRP A 35 -5.52 8.82 7.63
CA TRP A 35 -5.87 8.67 6.22
C TRP A 35 -7.27 8.06 6.11
N TYR A 36 -8.24 8.89 5.76
CA TYR A 36 -9.62 8.49 5.52
C TYR A 36 -9.84 8.15 4.06
N LYS A 37 -10.32 6.94 3.80
CA LYS A 37 -10.55 6.40 2.46
C LYS A 37 -12.04 6.42 2.14
N MET A 38 -12.37 6.97 0.98
CA MET A 38 -13.74 7.04 0.45
C MET A 38 -13.86 6.29 -0.87
N ALA A 39 -15.08 5.85 -1.18
CA ALA A 39 -15.41 5.38 -2.52
C ALA A 39 -15.53 6.56 -3.49
N LEU A 40 -15.42 6.30 -4.80
CA LEU A 40 -15.47 7.33 -5.86
C LEU A 40 -16.79 8.12 -5.90
N ASN A 41 -17.87 7.53 -5.37
CA ASN A 41 -19.18 8.17 -5.23
C ASN A 41 -19.30 8.99 -3.91
N ASN A 42 -18.18 9.32 -3.27
CA ASN A 42 -18.11 10.02 -1.98
C ASN A 42 -18.82 9.31 -0.82
N THR A 43 -18.95 7.98 -0.88
CA THR A 43 -19.50 7.19 0.24
C THR A 43 -18.40 6.54 1.08
N ASN A 44 -18.77 6.15 2.30
CA ASN A 44 -17.86 5.49 3.23
C ASN A 44 -17.59 4.06 2.77
N LEU A 45 -16.31 3.70 2.72
CA LEU A 45 -15.88 2.36 2.28
C LEU A 45 -16.33 1.21 3.15
N ASN A 46 -16.53 1.46 4.45
CA ASN A 46 -17.16 0.51 5.36
C ASN A 46 -16.55 -0.90 5.34
N ARG A 47 -15.23 -1.03 5.14
CA ARG A 47 -14.54 -2.32 5.01
C ARG A 47 -14.79 -3.20 6.24
N PRO A 48 -14.94 -4.52 6.05
CA PRO A 48 -15.17 -5.44 7.16
C PRO A 48 -14.00 -5.42 8.15
N SER A 49 -14.31 -5.49 9.44
CA SER A 49 -13.33 -5.54 10.53
C SER A 49 -14.03 -6.10 11.78
N PRO A 50 -13.30 -6.77 12.69
CA PRO A 50 -13.89 -7.59 13.76
C PRO A 50 -14.91 -6.91 14.68
N PHE A 51 -14.78 -5.60 14.90
CA PHE A 51 -15.64 -4.87 15.86
C PHE A 51 -16.42 -3.72 15.22
N PHE A 52 -15.72 -2.90 14.42
CA PHE A 52 -16.30 -1.77 13.72
C PHE A 52 -15.77 -1.76 12.30
N ARG A 53 -16.63 -1.35 11.36
CA ARG A 53 -16.24 -1.09 9.99
C ARG A 53 -15.05 -0.13 9.93
N SER A 54 -14.10 -0.44 9.06
CA SER A 54 -12.88 0.33 8.88
C SER A 54 -12.93 1.10 7.57
N SER A 55 -12.61 2.39 7.64
CA SER A 55 -12.46 3.26 6.47
C SER A 55 -11.22 4.13 6.57
N LYS A 56 -10.33 3.84 7.52
CA LYS A 56 -9.15 4.67 7.77
C LYS A 56 -7.93 3.89 8.23
N GLU A 57 -6.78 4.46 7.91
CA GLU A 57 -5.49 4.09 8.47
C GLU A 57 -4.95 5.25 9.29
N ILE A 58 -4.05 4.93 10.23
CA ILE A 58 -3.52 5.90 11.18
C ILE A 58 -2.01 5.85 11.08
N LEU A 59 -1.38 6.99 10.86
CA LEU A 59 0.06 7.17 10.98
C LEU A 59 0.35 7.72 12.38
N LEU A 60 0.90 6.90 13.26
CA LEU A 60 1.31 7.32 14.60
C LEU A 60 2.72 7.89 14.55
N MET A 61 2.94 9.03 15.21
CA MET A 61 4.25 9.68 15.29
C MET A 61 4.77 9.67 16.73
N PHE A 62 6.00 9.18 16.89
CA PHE A 62 6.65 9.05 18.18
C PHE A 62 7.99 9.78 18.20
N LYS A 63 8.26 10.56 19.24
CA LYS A 63 9.54 11.22 19.49
C LYS A 63 10.43 10.34 20.35
N LYS A 64 11.64 10.09 19.88
CA LYS A 64 12.70 9.46 20.66
C LYS A 64 13.78 10.50 21.00
N VAL A 65 14.06 10.64 22.29
CA VAL A 65 15.11 11.52 22.81
C VAL A 65 16.07 10.68 23.65
N TYR A 66 17.35 10.62 23.27
CA TYR A 66 18.36 9.89 24.03
C TYR A 66 19.04 10.76 25.08
N ARG A 67 19.37 12.03 24.77
CA ARG A 67 20.02 13.00 25.68
C ARG A 67 19.65 14.45 25.33
N GLY A 68 19.58 15.30 26.36
CA GLY A 68 19.30 16.74 26.26
C GLY A 68 17.82 17.08 26.05
N ASP A 69 17.55 18.34 25.68
CA ASP A 69 16.19 18.85 25.48
C ASP A 69 15.51 18.32 24.20
N GLY A 70 16.22 17.51 23.42
CA GLY A 70 15.74 16.87 22.19
C GLY A 70 16.00 17.73 20.95
N PHE A 71 15.07 17.70 20.01
CA PHE A 71 15.05 18.54 18.82
C PHE A 71 13.72 19.28 18.78
N ASP A 72 13.74 20.46 18.17
CA ASP A 72 12.56 21.28 18.00
C ASP A 72 11.68 20.68 16.88
N ILE A 73 10.39 20.57 17.18
CA ILE A 73 9.40 20.07 16.24
C ILE A 73 8.57 21.26 15.86
N ARG A 74 8.50 21.58 14.57
CA ARG A 74 7.61 22.65 14.14
C ARG A 74 6.18 22.20 14.32
N HIS A 75 5.40 22.95 15.08
CA HIS A 75 3.95 22.74 15.12
C HIS A 75 3.40 22.85 13.70
N GLN A 76 2.62 21.86 13.28
CA GLN A 76 1.95 21.91 12.00
C GLN A 76 0.74 22.84 12.01
N ARG A 77 0.47 23.47 10.86
CA ARG A 77 -0.81 24.10 10.53
C ARG A 77 -1.62 23.28 9.52
N THR A 78 -1.15 22.08 9.19
CA THR A 78 -1.80 21.18 8.23
C THR A 78 -2.86 20.36 8.95
N ALA A 79 -3.87 19.91 8.23
CA ALA A 79 -4.90 19.06 8.81
C ALA A 79 -4.35 17.68 9.18
N ASP A 80 -4.76 17.16 10.33
CA ASP A 80 -4.42 15.80 10.81
C ASP A 80 -5.20 14.70 10.07
N VAL A 81 -5.96 15.07 9.03
CA VAL A 81 -6.79 14.15 8.25
C VAL A 81 -6.55 14.38 6.77
N ILE A 82 -6.15 13.32 6.07
CA ILE A 82 -6.12 13.25 4.61
C ILE A 82 -7.34 12.45 4.17
N ILE A 83 -8.16 13.04 3.31
CA ILE A 83 -9.28 12.36 2.67
C ILE A 83 -8.85 12.05 1.23
N ASP A 84 -8.88 10.78 0.86
CA ASP A 84 -8.55 10.32 -0.50
C ASP A 84 -9.48 9.19 -0.93
N PHE A 85 -9.50 8.90 -2.24
CA PHE A 85 -10.20 7.75 -2.78
C PHE A 85 -9.36 6.48 -2.58
N GLU A 86 -10.05 5.36 -2.36
CA GLU A 86 -9.38 4.06 -2.34
C GLU A 86 -8.77 3.73 -3.70
N LYS A 87 -7.51 3.30 -3.65
CA LYS A 87 -6.81 2.74 -4.80
C LYS A 87 -7.12 1.24 -4.87
N PRO A 88 -7.69 0.74 -5.99
CA PRO A 88 -8.00 -0.67 -6.14
C PRO A 88 -6.78 -1.55 -5.87
N THR A 89 -6.97 -2.65 -5.12
CA THR A 89 -5.89 -3.58 -4.76
C THR A 89 -5.17 -4.13 -5.99
N SER A 90 -5.90 -4.37 -7.08
CA SER A 90 -5.38 -4.84 -8.36
C SER A 90 -4.27 -3.97 -8.95
N CYS A 91 -4.23 -2.67 -8.61
CA CYS A 91 -3.24 -1.73 -9.13
C CYS A 91 -1.84 -1.87 -8.50
N TRP A 92 -1.72 -2.43 -7.29
CA TRP A 92 -0.45 -2.43 -6.54
C TRP A 92 -0.05 -3.79 -5.95
N ILE A 93 -1.00 -4.71 -5.80
CA ILE A 93 -0.76 -6.00 -5.12
C ILE A 93 0.26 -6.91 -5.81
N LYS A 94 0.49 -6.73 -7.12
CA LYS A 94 1.45 -7.56 -7.87
C LYS A 94 2.89 -7.32 -7.42
N GLU A 95 3.21 -6.08 -7.08
CA GLU A 95 4.58 -5.64 -6.79
C GLU A 95 4.83 -5.49 -5.29
N ASP A 96 3.79 -5.10 -4.54
CA ASP A 96 3.89 -4.68 -3.15
C ASP A 96 2.93 -5.44 -2.21
N TYR A 97 3.29 -5.51 -0.93
CA TYR A 97 2.45 -6.09 0.13
C TYR A 97 1.43 -5.10 0.72
N THR A 98 1.68 -3.80 0.59
CA THR A 98 0.83 -2.75 1.18
C THR A 98 0.49 -1.68 0.15
N GLU A 99 -0.64 -1.01 0.36
CA GLU A 99 -1.08 0.07 -0.53
C GLU A 99 -0.11 1.28 -0.49
N PRO A 100 0.07 2.00 -1.62
CA PRO A 100 0.81 3.26 -1.66
C PRO A 100 0.17 4.30 -0.74
N LYS A 101 0.98 4.97 0.09
CA LYS A 101 0.52 5.95 1.08
C LYS A 101 0.33 7.34 0.45
N PRO A 102 -0.53 8.20 1.02
CA PRO A 102 -0.85 9.49 0.42
C PRO A 102 0.36 10.45 0.49
N GLU A 103 0.57 11.23 -0.58
CA GLU A 103 1.69 12.18 -0.69
C GLU A 103 1.69 13.22 0.44
N GLY A 104 0.50 13.64 0.86
CA GLY A 104 0.31 14.59 1.96
C GLY A 104 0.94 14.13 3.29
N ALA A 105 1.08 12.81 3.52
CA ALA A 105 1.75 12.30 4.73
C ALA A 105 3.26 12.59 4.69
N TYR A 106 3.88 12.49 3.53
CA TYR A 106 5.30 12.77 3.35
C TYR A 106 5.58 14.28 3.40
N GLU A 107 4.73 15.10 2.77
CA GLU A 107 4.79 16.57 2.90
C GLU A 107 4.64 17.02 4.34
N MET A 108 3.76 16.35 5.09
CA MET A 108 3.54 16.59 6.50
C MET A 108 4.82 16.31 7.31
N MET A 109 5.41 15.11 7.15
CA MET A 109 6.65 14.73 7.83
C MET A 109 7.81 15.67 7.51
N GLU A 110 7.93 16.08 6.25
CA GLU A 110 8.96 17.03 5.83
C GLU A 110 8.74 18.42 6.47
N THR A 111 7.50 18.86 6.64
CA THR A 111 7.19 20.15 7.29
C THR A 111 7.46 20.10 8.79
N LEU A 112 7.18 18.96 9.41
CA LEU A 112 7.47 18.67 10.81
C LEU A 112 8.99 18.67 11.09
N LEU A 113 9.78 18.17 10.13
CA LEU A 113 11.23 17.98 10.23
C LEU A 113 11.99 18.67 9.07
N PRO A 114 12.02 20.01 9.03
CA PRO A 114 12.66 20.74 7.94
C PRO A 114 14.16 20.43 7.84
N ASP A 115 14.83 20.22 8.98
CA ASP A 115 16.27 19.94 9.03
C ASP A 115 16.62 18.50 8.61
N ALA A 116 15.61 17.63 8.44
CA ALA A 116 15.78 16.27 7.95
C ALA A 116 15.62 16.16 6.43
N ARG A 117 15.10 17.20 5.76
CA ARG A 117 14.93 17.24 4.30
C ARG A 117 16.28 17.20 3.58
N TYR A 118 16.24 17.01 2.26
CA TYR A 118 17.41 17.16 1.42
C TYR A 118 18.00 18.57 1.55
N MET A 119 19.27 18.65 1.95
CA MET A 119 20.02 19.90 2.01
C MET A 119 21.08 19.91 0.91
N PRO A 120 20.99 20.83 -0.09
CA PRO A 120 21.96 20.93 -1.18
C PRO A 120 23.41 21.10 -0.68
N GLU A 121 23.58 21.86 0.41
CA GLU A 121 24.87 22.14 1.04
C GLU A 121 25.58 20.88 1.55
N SER A 122 24.81 19.89 2.02
CA SER A 122 25.35 18.64 2.56
C SER A 122 25.21 17.46 1.60
N GLY A 123 24.51 17.65 0.47
CA GLY A 123 24.22 16.63 -0.54
C GLY A 123 23.38 15.45 -0.03
N ARG A 124 22.73 15.56 1.13
CA ARG A 124 21.99 14.45 1.76
C ARG A 124 20.75 14.90 2.52
N GLY A 125 19.80 13.97 2.70
CA GLY A 125 18.70 14.07 3.68
C GLY A 125 18.90 13.09 4.84
N ARG A 126 17.95 13.06 5.77
CA ARG A 126 17.98 12.20 6.98
C ARG A 126 16.70 11.41 7.20
N LEU A 127 15.83 11.34 6.18
CA LEU A 127 14.56 10.62 6.24
C LEU A 127 14.76 9.20 5.74
N LEU A 128 14.22 8.23 6.47
CA LEU A 128 14.28 6.81 6.14
C LEU A 128 12.86 6.26 6.10
N GLU A 129 12.54 5.61 4.99
CA GLU A 129 11.31 4.85 4.80
C GLU A 129 11.66 3.36 4.73
N ILE A 130 10.90 2.56 5.48
CA ILE A 130 11.00 1.10 5.47
C ILE A 130 9.71 0.55 4.87
N TRP A 131 9.83 -0.46 4.01
CA TRP A 131 8.74 -0.98 3.17
C TRP A 131 8.22 0.04 2.14
N GLY A 132 9.14 0.87 1.61
CA GLY A 132 8.86 1.79 0.51
C GLY A 132 8.53 1.05 -0.79
N LYS A 133 7.73 1.69 -1.65
CA LYS A 133 7.25 1.09 -2.90
C LYS A 133 8.33 1.14 -3.97
N LYS A 134 8.50 0.05 -4.72
CA LYS A 134 9.49 -0.01 -5.81
C LYS A 134 9.08 0.86 -7.00
N SER A 135 7.78 0.91 -7.29
CA SER A 135 7.20 1.67 -8.41
C SER A 135 7.07 3.16 -8.13
N GLN A 136 7.23 3.59 -6.87
CA GLN A 136 7.13 5.00 -6.50
C GLN A 136 8.41 5.75 -6.86
N GLU A 137 8.24 6.99 -7.33
CA GLU A 137 9.35 7.88 -7.60
C GLU A 137 10.13 8.18 -6.30
N ARG A 138 11.46 8.21 -6.41
CA ARG A 138 12.32 8.45 -5.25
C ARG A 138 12.20 9.91 -4.82
N ARG A 139 11.68 10.12 -3.60
CA ARG A 139 11.57 11.45 -3.02
C ARG A 139 12.94 11.98 -2.58
N PRO A 140 13.35 13.21 -2.98
CA PRO A 140 14.64 13.77 -2.59
C PRO A 140 14.83 13.83 -1.07
N GLY A 141 15.99 13.36 -0.58
CA GLY A 141 16.31 13.37 0.85
C GLY A 141 15.74 12.18 1.64
N TRP A 142 15.01 11.29 0.98
CA TRP A 142 14.56 10.02 1.54
C TRP A 142 15.46 8.87 1.11
N PHE A 143 15.79 8.01 2.07
CA PHE A 143 16.30 6.68 1.82
C PHE A 143 15.12 5.72 1.96
N SER A 144 14.84 4.93 0.91
CA SER A 144 13.75 3.95 0.95
C SER A 144 14.30 2.53 0.85
N ILE A 145 13.95 1.69 1.82
CA ILE A 145 14.21 0.26 1.81
C ILE A 145 12.94 -0.44 1.34
N HIS A 146 13.05 -1.22 0.27
CA HIS A 146 11.95 -1.98 -0.31
C HIS A 146 12.15 -3.48 -0.05
N GLU A 147 11.05 -4.20 0.15
CA GLU A 147 11.04 -5.67 0.20
C GLU A 147 10.39 -6.17 -1.10
N LEU A 148 11.12 -7.00 -1.86
CA LEU A 148 10.58 -7.55 -3.09
C LEU A 148 9.56 -8.64 -2.76
N LYS A 149 8.34 -8.51 -3.29
CA LYS A 149 7.37 -9.59 -3.27
C LYS A 149 7.92 -10.75 -4.10
N ARG A 150 8.12 -11.90 -3.45
CA ARG A 150 8.55 -13.10 -4.17
C ARG A 150 7.42 -13.49 -5.13
N PRO A 151 7.71 -13.71 -6.42
CA PRO A 151 6.71 -14.23 -7.32
C PRO A 151 6.23 -15.57 -6.77
N LEU A 152 4.92 -15.73 -6.64
CA LEU A 152 4.33 -17.05 -6.44
C LEU A 152 4.81 -17.90 -7.61
N GLN A 153 5.57 -18.95 -7.32
CA GLN A 153 5.85 -19.96 -8.33
C GLN A 153 4.48 -20.43 -8.81
N LYS A 154 4.19 -20.23 -10.11
CA LYS A 154 3.06 -20.88 -10.74
C LYS A 154 3.26 -22.36 -10.47
N GLU A 155 2.39 -22.97 -9.67
CA GLU A 155 2.26 -24.42 -9.69
C GLU A 155 1.91 -24.77 -11.14
N GLU A 156 2.89 -25.30 -11.85
CA GLU A 156 2.67 -25.87 -13.17
C GLU A 156 1.69 -27.03 -12.98
N SER A 157 0.44 -26.81 -13.34
CA SER A 157 -0.53 -27.87 -13.53
C SER A 157 0.12 -28.91 -14.47
N PRO A 158 0.27 -30.18 -14.07
CA PRO A 158 0.87 -31.19 -14.93
C PRO A 158 -0.09 -31.48 -16.09
N SER A 159 0.12 -30.79 -17.21
CA SER A 159 -0.61 -30.99 -18.44
C SER A 159 0.20 -31.89 -19.37
N GLN A 160 -0.31 -33.12 -19.53
CA GLN A 160 -0.24 -33.99 -20.70
C GLN A 160 1.01 -34.86 -20.92
N ALA A 161 0.91 -36.13 -20.47
CA ALA A 161 1.50 -37.25 -21.19
C ALA A 161 0.56 -37.62 -22.36
N GLY A 162 1.13 -37.70 -23.56
CA GLY A 162 0.39 -37.60 -24.81
C GLY A 162 -0.38 -38.86 -25.23
N THR A 163 -1.21 -38.66 -26.25
CA THR A 163 -1.46 -39.71 -27.25
C THR A 163 -1.68 -39.02 -28.59
N SER A 164 -0.70 -39.18 -29.48
CA SER A 164 -0.78 -38.79 -30.88
C SER A 164 -1.54 -39.88 -31.64
N ILE A 165 -2.67 -39.54 -32.25
CA ILE A 165 -3.26 -40.34 -33.33
C ILE A 165 -3.40 -39.41 -34.54
N LYS A 166 -2.70 -39.80 -35.62
CA LYS A 166 -2.80 -39.21 -36.96
C LYS A 166 -4.13 -39.57 -37.60
N ALA A 167 -4.79 -38.60 -38.24
CA ALA A 167 -5.60 -38.83 -39.43
C ALA A 167 -5.64 -37.54 -40.27
N GLU A 168 -5.37 -37.69 -41.56
CA GLU A 168 -5.32 -36.64 -42.60
C GLU A 168 -6.62 -36.72 -43.47
N PRO A 169 -6.85 -35.86 -44.48
CA PRO A 169 -7.86 -34.79 -44.45
C PRO A 169 -9.01 -34.98 -45.46
N GLN A 170 -10.14 -34.25 -45.30
CA GLN A 170 -11.10 -34.04 -46.40
C GLN A 170 -11.73 -32.63 -46.42
N ALA A 171 -11.44 -31.95 -47.55
CA ALA A 171 -12.21 -31.02 -48.36
C ALA A 171 -13.46 -30.27 -47.81
N GLY A 172 -13.34 -28.93 -47.81
CA GLY A 172 -14.16 -28.02 -48.62
C GLY A 172 -15.53 -27.57 -48.09
N ARG A 173 -15.66 -26.27 -47.81
CA ARG A 173 -16.70 -25.36 -48.35
C ARG A 173 -16.52 -23.92 -47.83
N ASP A 174 -16.70 -22.99 -48.75
CA ASP A 174 -16.64 -21.53 -48.60
C ASP A 174 -17.95 -20.92 -48.04
N ASP A 175 -17.78 -19.76 -47.37
CA ASP A 175 -18.68 -18.58 -47.25
C ASP A 175 -19.93 -18.62 -46.32
N PRO A 176 -20.50 -17.45 -45.91
CA PRO A 176 -20.00 -16.50 -44.89
C PRO A 176 -21.12 -16.04 -43.91
N ASP A 177 -20.85 -15.01 -43.10
CA ASP A 177 -21.76 -14.21 -42.23
C ASP A 177 -22.12 -14.74 -40.84
N GLY A 178 -21.99 -13.88 -39.82
CA GLY A 178 -22.79 -13.96 -38.58
C GLY A 178 -22.09 -13.69 -37.25
N ASP A 179 -22.09 -12.42 -36.85
CA ASP A 179 -22.31 -11.90 -35.50
C ASP A 179 -21.27 -11.97 -34.38
N ALA A 180 -21.21 -10.81 -33.70
CA ALA A 180 -20.38 -10.43 -32.58
C ALA A 180 -20.90 -11.00 -31.24
N ASP A 181 -20.05 -10.83 -30.23
CA ASP A 181 -20.31 -10.99 -28.79
C ASP A 181 -20.34 -12.42 -28.25
N SER A 182 -19.15 -13.00 -28.15
CA SER A 182 -18.83 -14.03 -27.15
C SER A 182 -17.83 -13.42 -26.16
N ILE A 183 -18.36 -12.80 -25.10
CA ILE A 183 -17.57 -12.49 -23.90
C ILE A 183 -17.17 -13.84 -23.30
N ASP A 184 -15.86 -14.04 -23.13
CA ASP A 184 -15.27 -15.26 -22.58
C ASP A 184 -15.99 -15.67 -21.29
N GLU A 185 -16.66 -16.82 -21.31
CA GLU A 185 -17.39 -17.37 -20.17
C GLU A 185 -16.46 -17.56 -18.95
N ALA A 186 -15.17 -17.78 -19.23
CA ALA A 186 -14.09 -17.81 -18.24
C ALA A 186 -13.88 -16.47 -17.51
N LEU A 187 -14.09 -15.33 -18.18
CA LEU A 187 -13.99 -14.00 -17.56
C LEU A 187 -15.18 -13.73 -16.65
N LEU A 188 -16.37 -14.25 -17.00
CA LEU A 188 -17.55 -14.15 -16.15
C LEU A 188 -17.45 -15.06 -14.92
N GLU A 189 -16.85 -16.25 -15.04
CA GLU A 189 -16.53 -17.11 -13.89
C GLU A 189 -15.46 -16.50 -12.97
N GLU A 190 -14.46 -15.80 -13.51
CA GLU A 190 -13.46 -15.10 -12.71
C GLU A 190 -14.09 -13.94 -11.91
N ILE A 191 -14.98 -13.17 -12.54
CA ILE A 191 -15.72 -12.08 -11.87
C ILE A 191 -16.70 -12.63 -10.82
N ALA A 192 -17.37 -13.75 -11.09
CA ALA A 192 -18.31 -14.36 -10.14
C ALA A 192 -17.61 -14.94 -8.90
N ASN A 193 -16.42 -15.53 -9.08
CA ASN A 193 -15.63 -16.05 -7.96
C ASN A 193 -15.06 -14.93 -7.07
N ASP A 194 -14.70 -13.78 -7.65
CA ASP A 194 -14.27 -12.61 -6.86
C ASP A 194 -15.42 -12.02 -6.03
N MET A 195 -16.68 -12.19 -6.46
CA MET A 195 -17.85 -11.74 -5.69
C MET A 195 -18.31 -12.73 -4.60
N ALA A 196 -17.96 -14.01 -4.71
CA ALA A 196 -18.41 -15.05 -3.78
C ALA A 196 -17.48 -15.24 -2.56
N MET A 197 -16.25 -14.71 -2.61
CA MET A 197 -15.28 -14.81 -1.50
C MET A 197 -15.42 -13.72 -0.42
N ASP A 198 -16.36 -12.78 -0.59
CA ASP A 198 -16.59 -11.65 0.33
C ASP A 198 -17.91 -11.77 1.14
N LEU A 199 -18.46 -12.98 1.31
CA LEU A 199 -19.57 -13.28 2.24
C LEU A 199 -19.11 -13.95 3.54
#